data_AF-A8P0H7-F1
#
_entry.id   AF-A8P0H7-F1
#
_cell.length_a   1.000
_cell.length_b   1.000
_cell.length_c   1.000
_cell.angle_alpha   90.00
_cell.angle_beta   90.00
_cell.angle_gamma   90.00
#
_symmetry.space_group_name_H-M   'P 1'
#
loop_
_entity.id
_entity.type
_entity.pdbx_description
1 polymer ?
#
loop_
_entity_poly.entity_id
_entity_poly.type
_entity_poly.pdbx_seq_one_letter_code
_entity_poly.pdbx_strand_id
1 'polypeptide(L)'
;MSINHLPSEILEDIISFALPLHPSPASILQTCSTFNDIGTKQLYTRLGFYSLTQLDRFLYTFAGDQNVGEMGSTSSISSSSTRQSWTRPIPYRPRTVEFSFINDVKAQLFFKMHSLFLMYLRLNPGDDGGESPQVLQVHPKLELDALHLKCYSHTRDGNLEMIRLALGLVNPTKFIWTGPDPPHHFSIAIVAQAVPHLFQALHGFTNLQELKLTHIELSNWPKAVGLPITPSTRRVYIGQATHVSPTMVASGVLLAGNAPAFQLEQVRLVDAYKESIWGPRVRRSDILAAALNVARQSVIQVLGVMGEGGDHARDRSDGSLDEDAIEELVRQRTLCQAKSGRINGGECVTLPSDLV
;
A
#
# COMPACT_ATOMS: atom_id res chain seq x y z
N MET A 1 -17.08 39.74 -15.34
CA MET A 1 -17.80 38.83 -14.41
C MET A 1 -16.98 38.71 -13.14
N SER A 2 -17.59 38.82 -11.97
CA SER A 2 -16.89 38.59 -10.70
C SER A 2 -16.67 37.09 -10.49
N ILE A 3 -15.48 36.70 -10.02
CA ILE A 3 -15.11 35.30 -9.73
C ILE A 3 -16.01 34.67 -8.66
N ASN A 4 -16.65 35.50 -7.83
CA ASN A 4 -17.58 35.09 -6.78
C ASN A 4 -18.93 34.56 -7.32
N HIS A 5 -19.16 34.63 -8.64
CA HIS A 5 -20.36 34.06 -9.28
C HIS A 5 -20.12 32.71 -9.93
N LEU A 6 -18.90 32.16 -9.87
CA LEU A 6 -18.64 30.82 -10.37
C LEU A 6 -19.30 29.77 -9.45
N PRO A 7 -19.86 28.68 -9.99
CA PRO A 7 -20.27 27.52 -9.20
C PRO A 7 -19.11 26.96 -8.38
N SER A 8 -19.41 26.44 -7.18
CA SER A 8 -18.42 25.91 -6.24
C SER A 8 -17.56 24.80 -6.84
N GLU A 9 -18.12 24.01 -7.76
CA GLU A 9 -17.45 22.89 -8.41
C GLU A 9 -16.34 23.40 -9.34
N ILE A 10 -16.63 24.45 -10.12
CA ILE A 10 -15.64 25.09 -11.00
C ILE A 10 -14.54 25.73 -10.16
N LEU A 11 -14.90 26.33 -9.02
CA LEU A 11 -13.92 26.91 -8.12
C LEU A 11 -13.06 25.84 -7.42
N GLU A 12 -13.64 24.70 -7.06
CA GLU A 12 -12.92 23.53 -6.53
C GLU A 12 -11.90 23.01 -7.55
N ASP A 13 -12.27 22.90 -8.83
CA ASP A 13 -11.37 22.52 -9.91
C ASP A 13 -10.21 23.52 -10.07
N ILE A 14 -10.53 24.82 -10.13
CA ILE A 14 -9.52 25.90 -10.23
C ILE A 14 -8.54 25.84 -9.05
N ILE A 15 -9.05 25.74 -7.82
CA ILE A 15 -8.24 25.70 -6.60
C ILE A 15 -7.40 24.42 -6.55
N SER A 16 -7.97 23.26 -6.92
CA SER A 16 -7.24 21.99 -6.91
C SER A 16 -6.07 21.98 -7.90
N PHE A 17 -6.21 22.67 -9.03
CA PHE A 17 -5.14 22.88 -10.01
C PHE A 17 -4.13 23.94 -9.55
N ALA A 18 -4.60 25.05 -8.97
CA ALA A 18 -3.73 26.18 -8.62
C ALA A 18 -2.87 25.93 -7.37
N LEU A 19 -3.41 25.27 -6.33
CA LEU A 19 -2.72 25.11 -5.04
C LEU A 19 -1.34 24.42 -5.16
N PRO A 20 -1.17 23.31 -5.91
CA PRO A 20 0.14 22.66 -6.03
C PRO A 20 1.16 23.45 -6.86
N LEU A 21 0.68 24.31 -7.76
CA LEU A 21 1.53 25.06 -8.71
C LEU A 21 1.92 26.44 -8.19
N HIS A 22 1.14 27.01 -7.26
CA HIS A 22 1.36 28.36 -6.78
C HIS A 22 2.56 28.43 -5.81
N PRO A 23 3.48 29.40 -5.98
CA PRO A 23 4.66 29.53 -5.11
C PRO A 23 4.32 29.88 -3.66
N SER A 24 3.13 30.45 -3.42
CA SER A 24 2.60 30.74 -2.08
C SER A 24 1.13 30.31 -1.99
N PRO A 25 0.82 29.03 -1.71
CA PRO A 25 -0.56 28.56 -1.68
C PRO A 25 -1.45 29.35 -0.70
N ALA A 26 -0.85 29.90 0.37
CA ALA A 26 -1.55 30.72 1.35
C ALA A 26 -2.19 31.99 0.75
N SER A 27 -1.61 32.60 -0.28
CA SER A 27 -2.22 33.79 -0.90
C SER A 27 -3.51 33.47 -1.63
N ILE A 28 -3.63 32.27 -2.22
CA ILE A 28 -4.88 31.78 -2.83
C ILE A 28 -5.96 31.70 -1.75
N LEU A 29 -5.64 31.09 -0.60
CA LEU A 29 -6.55 30.92 0.52
C LEU A 29 -6.97 32.24 1.19
N GLN A 30 -6.21 33.31 0.99
CA GLN A 30 -6.49 34.65 1.54
C GLN A 30 -7.32 35.52 0.61
N THR A 31 -7.68 35.03 -0.59
CA THR A 31 -8.43 35.82 -1.59
C THR A 31 -9.83 36.19 -1.10
N CYS A 32 -10.60 35.20 -0.62
CA CYS A 32 -11.90 35.40 0.03
C CYS A 32 -12.26 34.16 0.87
N SER A 33 -13.34 34.23 1.66
CA SER A 33 -13.78 33.11 2.52
C SER A 33 -14.08 31.84 1.74
N THR A 34 -14.76 31.94 0.59
CA THR A 34 -15.07 30.77 -0.25
C THR A 34 -13.80 30.05 -0.73
N PHE A 35 -12.76 30.80 -1.11
CA PHE A 35 -11.46 30.22 -1.47
C PHE A 35 -10.78 29.59 -0.25
N ASN A 36 -10.89 30.24 0.91
CA ASN A 36 -10.35 29.71 2.15
C ASN A 36 -11.00 28.38 2.52
N ASP A 37 -12.33 28.29 2.49
CA ASP A 37 -13.10 27.11 2.88
C ASP A 37 -12.81 25.92 1.95
N ILE A 38 -12.92 26.14 0.63
CA ILE A 38 -12.66 25.11 -0.39
C ILE A 38 -11.18 24.69 -0.35
N GLY A 39 -10.26 25.65 -0.31
CA GLY A 39 -8.83 25.36 -0.29
C GLY A 39 -8.38 24.67 0.99
N THR A 40 -8.93 25.04 2.15
CA THR A 40 -8.67 24.35 3.41
C THR A 40 -9.18 22.91 3.34
N LYS A 41 -10.41 22.69 2.87
CA LYS A 41 -10.94 21.33 2.66
C LYS A 41 -10.01 20.50 1.76
N GLN A 42 -9.54 21.06 0.64
CA GLN A 42 -8.62 20.38 -0.27
C GLN A 42 -7.29 20.02 0.41
N LEU A 43 -6.67 20.97 1.13
CA LEU A 43 -5.37 20.74 1.79
C LEU A 43 -5.42 19.67 2.87
N TYR A 44 -6.49 19.62 3.67
CA TYR A 44 -6.62 18.62 4.75
C TYR A 44 -7.15 17.26 4.27
N THR A 45 -7.90 17.22 3.17
CA THR A 45 -8.33 15.94 2.57
C THR A 45 -7.22 15.29 1.74
N ARG A 46 -6.24 16.06 1.24
CA ARG A 46 -5.10 15.58 0.44
C ARG A 46 -3.78 16.00 1.08
N LEU A 47 -3.38 15.29 2.13
CA LEU A 47 -2.14 15.58 2.85
C LEU A 47 -0.92 15.11 2.04
N GLY A 48 0.06 16.00 1.86
CA GLY A 48 1.35 15.67 1.28
C GLY A 48 2.50 16.12 2.18
N PHE A 49 3.42 15.20 2.49
CA PHE A 49 4.61 15.47 3.28
C PHE A 49 5.87 15.14 2.46
N TYR A 50 6.71 16.15 2.21
CA TYR A 50 7.91 16.06 1.37
C TYR A 50 9.21 16.13 2.18
N SER A 51 9.11 16.35 3.49
CA SER A 51 10.25 16.34 4.45
C SER A 51 9.76 15.96 5.85
N LEU A 52 10.60 15.30 6.65
CA LEU A 52 10.19 14.95 8.01
C LEU A 52 9.90 16.19 8.86
N THR A 53 10.56 17.31 8.58
CA THR A 53 10.29 18.61 9.20
C THR A 53 8.85 19.08 8.97
N GLN A 54 8.29 18.87 7.78
CA GLN A 54 6.88 19.21 7.51
C GLN A 54 5.93 18.33 8.33
N LEU A 55 6.19 17.02 8.37
CA LEU A 55 5.41 16.07 9.16
C LEU A 55 5.50 16.41 10.65
N ASP A 56 6.69 16.72 11.16
CA ASP A 56 6.90 17.11 12.55
C ASP A 56 6.21 18.41 12.92
N ARG A 57 6.25 19.42 12.05
CA ARG A 57 5.49 20.67 12.27
C ARG A 57 3.99 20.40 12.30
N PHE A 58 3.49 19.54 11.43
CA PHE A 58 2.08 19.16 11.42
C PHE A 58 1.71 18.43 12.73
N LEU A 59 2.46 17.41 13.10
CA LEU A 59 2.27 16.68 14.35
C LEU A 59 2.35 17.61 15.56
N TYR A 60 3.35 18.49 15.63
CA TYR A 60 3.49 19.46 16.72
C TYR A 60 2.29 20.41 16.83
N THR A 61 1.76 20.86 15.68
CA THR A 61 0.61 21.77 15.64
C THR A 61 -0.67 21.13 16.17
N PHE A 62 -0.87 19.82 15.95
CA PHE A 62 -2.15 19.16 16.22
C PHE A 62 -2.12 18.13 17.36
N ALA A 63 -0.99 17.47 17.62
CA ALA A 63 -0.85 16.48 18.68
C ALA A 63 -0.62 17.10 20.07
N GLY A 64 -0.23 18.38 20.12
CA GLY A 64 0.15 19.07 21.36
C GLY A 64 1.46 18.55 21.97
N ASP A 65 1.97 19.24 23.00
CA ASP A 65 3.24 18.94 23.68
C ASP A 65 3.31 17.55 24.36
N GLN A 66 2.19 16.80 24.43
CA GLN A 66 2.09 15.67 25.36
C GLN A 66 2.68 14.33 24.88
N ASN A 67 3.08 14.14 23.62
CA ASN A 67 3.34 12.79 23.11
C ASN A 67 4.56 12.57 22.21
N VAL A 68 5.36 13.59 21.88
CA VAL A 68 6.44 13.43 20.87
C VAL A 68 7.83 13.16 21.48
N GLY A 69 8.03 13.39 22.80
CA GLY A 69 9.37 13.53 23.37
C GLY A 69 9.98 12.37 24.17
N GLU A 70 9.22 11.58 24.92
CA GLU A 70 9.82 10.89 26.08
C GLU A 70 9.55 9.38 26.20
N MET A 71 9.71 8.61 25.11
CA MET A 71 9.71 7.15 25.23
C MET A 71 11.11 6.54 25.45
N GLY A 72 12.16 7.36 25.66
CA GLY A 72 13.54 6.88 25.76
C GLY A 72 14.42 7.51 26.84
N SER A 73 13.88 8.31 27.78
CA SER A 73 14.70 8.96 28.81
C SER A 73 14.01 8.98 30.17
N THR A 74 14.33 7.97 30.98
CA THR A 74 13.90 7.86 32.38
C THR A 74 14.68 8.85 33.25
N SER A 75 14.23 10.10 33.36
CA SER A 75 14.76 11.06 34.36
C SER A 75 13.63 11.85 35.04
N SER A 76 13.30 11.39 36.24
CA SER A 76 12.67 12.07 37.38
C SER A 76 12.12 13.52 37.23
N ILE A 77 10.78 13.61 37.21
CA ILE A 77 9.88 14.38 38.11
C ILE A 77 10.38 15.74 38.62
N SER A 78 9.76 16.84 38.17
CA SER A 78 9.17 17.84 39.08
C SER A 78 8.26 18.89 38.41
N SER A 79 7.22 19.24 39.16
CA SER A 79 6.36 20.44 39.12
C SER A 79 5.19 20.53 38.13
N SER A 80 4.02 20.40 38.75
CA SER A 80 2.66 20.68 38.31
C SER A 80 2.48 22.11 37.76
N SER A 81 2.40 22.22 36.44
CA SER A 81 1.84 23.39 35.76
C SER A 81 0.64 22.93 34.95
N THR A 82 -0.52 23.47 35.28
CA THR A 82 -1.80 23.29 34.58
C THR A 82 -1.71 23.87 33.17
N ARG A 83 -0.95 23.21 32.28
CA ARG A 83 -0.86 23.59 30.86
C ARG A 83 -2.17 23.21 30.18
N GLN A 84 -3.01 24.20 29.91
CA GLN A 84 -4.11 24.08 28.96
C GLN A 84 -3.55 23.62 27.62
N SER A 85 -3.73 22.34 27.30
CA SER A 85 -3.36 21.77 26.01
C SER A 85 -4.42 22.17 24.99
N TRP A 86 -4.22 23.30 24.32
CA TRP A 86 -5.02 23.68 23.16
C TRP A 86 -4.64 22.79 21.97
N THR A 87 -5.10 21.54 21.95
CA THR A 87 -5.10 20.73 20.74
C THR A 87 -6.13 21.32 19.80
N ARG A 88 -5.69 22.03 18.76
CA ARG A 88 -6.60 22.51 17.73
C ARG A 88 -7.20 21.29 17.01
N PRO A 89 -8.52 21.22 16.81
CA PRO A 89 -9.10 20.13 16.03
C PRO A 89 -8.57 20.20 14.60
N ILE A 90 -8.30 19.03 14.00
CA ILE A 90 -7.97 18.97 12.58
C ILE A 90 -9.28 19.17 11.80
N PRO A 91 -9.38 20.15 10.89
CA PRO A 91 -10.66 20.52 10.29
C PRO A 91 -11.33 19.42 9.47
N TYR A 92 -10.54 18.58 8.79
CA TYR A 92 -11.06 17.53 7.91
C TYR A 92 -10.27 16.24 8.05
N ARG A 93 -10.97 15.12 7.86
CA ARG A 93 -10.36 13.79 7.78
C ARG A 93 -9.64 13.62 6.43
N PRO A 94 -8.42 13.07 6.40
CA PRO A 94 -7.70 12.87 5.16
C PRO A 94 -8.38 11.77 4.34
N ARG A 95 -8.39 11.96 3.03
CA ARG A 95 -8.75 10.94 2.04
C ARG A 95 -7.53 10.44 1.29
N THR A 96 -6.57 11.32 1.03
CA THR A 96 -5.29 10.97 0.42
C THR A 96 -4.16 11.40 1.32
N VAL A 97 -3.18 10.52 1.52
CA VAL A 97 -1.95 10.83 2.24
C VAL A 97 -0.76 10.43 1.39
N GLU A 98 0.15 11.38 1.16
CA GLU A 98 1.38 11.18 0.42
C GLU A 98 2.60 11.49 1.31
N PHE A 99 3.57 10.59 1.24
CA PHE A 99 4.85 10.67 1.92
C PHE A 99 5.97 10.56 0.90
N SER A 100 6.63 11.65 0.56
CA SER A 100 7.68 11.69 -0.47
C SER A 100 9.00 12.19 0.10
N PHE A 101 9.82 11.28 0.61
CA PHE A 101 11.10 11.57 1.29
C PHE A 101 12.28 11.09 0.45
N ILE A 102 12.59 11.84 -0.61
CA ILE A 102 13.67 11.47 -1.56
C ILE A 102 15.05 11.60 -0.90
N ASN A 103 15.24 12.63 -0.05
CA ASN A 103 16.54 13.00 0.51
C ASN A 103 16.67 12.74 2.02
N ASP A 104 15.62 12.26 2.68
CA ASP A 104 15.58 12.15 4.14
C ASP A 104 15.75 10.68 4.57
N VAL A 105 17.00 10.29 4.83
CA VAL A 105 17.41 8.92 5.19
C VAL A 105 17.19 8.63 6.69
N LYS A 106 16.39 9.44 7.38
CA LYS A 106 16.28 9.33 8.85
C LYS A 106 15.42 8.14 9.24
N ALA A 107 15.90 7.42 10.25
CA ALA A 107 15.10 6.47 11.02
C ALA A 107 13.85 7.18 11.57
N GLN A 108 12.78 6.43 11.83
CA GLN A 108 11.51 6.87 12.45
C GLN A 108 10.41 7.42 11.52
N LEU A 109 10.51 7.32 10.20
CA LEU A 109 9.39 7.71 9.33
C LEU A 109 8.10 6.98 9.73
N PHE A 110 8.13 5.65 9.81
CA PHE A 110 6.95 4.86 10.14
C PHE A 110 6.43 5.14 11.55
N PHE A 111 7.30 5.52 12.48
CA PHE A 111 6.88 5.98 13.81
C PHE A 111 6.06 7.27 13.75
N LYS A 112 6.50 8.25 12.94
CA LYS A 112 5.76 9.49 12.73
C LYS A 112 4.46 9.27 11.95
N MET A 113 4.46 8.36 10.96
CA MET A 113 3.24 7.93 10.28
C MET A 113 2.23 7.31 11.25
N HIS A 114 2.69 6.40 12.11
CA HIS A 114 1.86 5.80 13.16
C HIS A 114 1.25 6.87 14.07
N SER A 115 2.05 7.85 14.50
CA SER A 115 1.59 8.98 15.31
C SER A 115 0.54 9.84 14.59
N LEU A 116 0.74 10.11 13.30
CA LEU A 116 -0.23 10.83 12.46
C LEU A 116 -1.57 10.08 12.39
N PHE A 117 -1.54 8.78 12.10
CA PHE A 117 -2.76 8.00 11.96
C PHE A 117 -3.50 7.83 13.29
N LEU A 118 -2.78 7.58 14.39
CA LEU A 118 -3.38 7.58 15.73
C LEU A 118 -4.04 8.90 16.08
N MET A 119 -3.42 10.03 15.72
CA MET A 119 -4.00 11.35 15.95
C MET A 119 -5.37 11.48 15.24
N TYR A 120 -5.48 11.05 13.98
CA TYR A 120 -6.77 11.07 13.26
C TYR A 120 -7.81 10.10 13.82
N LEU A 121 -7.39 8.94 14.31
CA LEU A 121 -8.30 7.97 14.93
C LEU A 121 -8.83 8.47 16.28
N ARG A 122 -8.03 9.18 17.05
CA ARG A 122 -8.43 9.77 18.34
C ARG A 122 -9.37 10.95 18.21
N LEU A 123 -9.28 11.71 17.12
CA LEU A 123 -10.13 12.88 16.87
C LEU A 123 -11.55 12.52 16.41
N ASN A 124 -11.82 11.24 16.12
CA ASN A 124 -13.15 10.74 15.83
C ASN A 124 -13.62 9.75 16.92
N PRO A 125 -13.73 10.16 18.19
CA PRO A 125 -14.59 9.41 19.09
C PRO A 125 -15.98 9.60 18.49
N GLY A 126 -16.55 8.54 17.90
CA GLY A 126 -17.91 8.61 17.38
C GLY A 126 -18.80 9.30 18.41
N ASP A 127 -19.63 10.22 17.93
CA ASP A 127 -20.58 11.06 18.67
C ASP A 127 -21.61 10.26 19.51
N ASP A 128 -21.40 8.96 19.62
CA ASP A 128 -22.20 8.03 20.38
C ASP A 128 -21.63 7.92 21.80
N GLY A 129 -22.02 8.86 22.67
CA GLY A 129 -21.78 8.84 24.12
C GLY A 129 -22.44 7.66 24.86
N GLY A 130 -22.57 6.50 24.23
CA GLY A 130 -23.09 5.27 24.80
C GLY A 130 -21.96 4.38 25.29
N GLU A 131 -21.77 4.33 26.61
CA GLU A 131 -20.95 3.33 27.29
C GLU A 131 -21.42 1.92 26.89
N SER A 132 -20.70 1.25 25.98
CA SER A 132 -20.97 -0.14 25.64
C SER A 132 -19.79 -1.04 25.99
N PRO A 133 -20.05 -2.28 26.44
CA PRO A 133 -19.08 -3.10 27.16
C PRO A 133 -18.11 -3.79 26.20
N GLN A 134 -16.81 -3.63 26.45
CA GLN A 134 -15.62 -4.49 26.23
C GLN A 134 -15.67 -5.72 25.29
N VAL A 135 -16.43 -5.74 24.20
CA VAL A 135 -16.18 -6.69 23.10
C VAL A 135 -14.86 -6.27 22.45
N LEU A 136 -13.96 -7.22 22.16
CA LEU A 136 -12.69 -7.03 21.44
C LEU A 136 -12.87 -6.07 20.25
N GLN A 137 -12.68 -4.77 20.50
CA GLN A 137 -12.95 -3.74 19.51
C GLN A 137 -11.80 -3.80 18.51
N VAL A 138 -12.10 -4.32 17.32
CA VAL A 138 -11.29 -4.06 16.14
C VAL A 138 -11.21 -2.55 16.02
N HIS A 139 -10.07 -1.97 16.38
CA HIS A 139 -9.91 -0.52 16.33
C HIS A 139 -10.27 -0.04 14.92
N PRO A 140 -11.09 1.03 14.81
CA PRO A 140 -11.46 1.55 13.52
C PRO A 140 -10.20 1.93 12.76
N LYS A 141 -10.11 1.52 11.48
CA LYS A 141 -9.01 1.93 10.60
C LYS A 141 -9.36 3.24 9.92
N LEU A 142 -8.34 4.04 9.67
CA LEU A 142 -8.48 5.26 8.89
C LEU A 142 -8.67 4.89 7.41
N GLU A 143 -9.93 4.94 6.96
CA GLU A 143 -10.26 4.79 5.54
C GLU A 143 -9.64 5.91 4.72
N LEU A 144 -8.96 5.52 3.63
CA LEU A 144 -8.30 6.43 2.70
C LEU A 144 -8.69 6.06 1.27
N ASP A 145 -8.88 7.06 0.42
CA ASP A 145 -8.93 6.86 -1.03
C ASP A 145 -7.55 6.39 -1.51
N ALA A 146 -6.47 7.02 -1.05
CA ALA A 146 -5.12 6.65 -1.46
C ALA A 146 -4.04 6.88 -0.38
N LEU A 147 -3.07 5.97 -0.32
CA LEU A 147 -1.83 6.12 0.44
C LEU A 147 -0.63 5.93 -0.49
N HIS A 148 0.17 6.98 -0.61
CA HIS A 148 1.35 7.02 -1.48
C HIS A 148 2.64 7.15 -0.65
N LEU A 149 3.55 6.21 -0.83
CA LEU A 149 4.87 6.20 -0.22
C LEU A 149 5.94 6.30 -1.32
N LYS A 150 6.78 7.33 -1.24
CA LYS A 150 7.97 7.52 -2.07
C LYS A 150 9.17 7.73 -1.16
N CYS A 151 9.64 6.64 -0.58
CA CYS A 151 10.72 6.61 0.39
C CYS A 151 11.40 5.24 0.41
N TYR A 152 12.61 5.19 0.98
CA TYR A 152 13.30 3.96 1.26
C TYR A 152 12.82 3.35 2.59
N SER A 153 12.60 2.05 2.61
CA SER A 153 12.72 1.24 3.83
C SER A 153 14.22 0.98 4.05
N HIS A 154 14.76 1.50 5.14
CA HIS A 154 16.20 1.41 5.39
C HIS A 154 16.51 0.13 6.18
N THR A 155 17.50 -0.64 5.73
CA THR A 155 18.03 -1.80 6.49
C THR A 155 18.58 -1.42 7.87
N ARG A 156 18.92 -0.15 8.07
CA ARG A 156 19.41 0.41 9.33
C ARG A 156 18.31 0.87 10.28
N ASP A 157 17.04 0.87 9.85
CA ASP A 157 15.94 1.14 10.77
C ASP A 157 15.78 -0.06 11.70
N GLY A 158 16.13 0.12 12.98
CA GLY A 158 16.03 -0.92 14.00
C GLY A 158 14.59 -1.32 14.32
N ASN A 159 13.59 -0.60 13.81
CA ASN A 159 12.18 -0.83 14.14
C ASN A 159 11.31 -0.98 12.88
N LEU A 160 11.69 -1.92 11.99
CA LEU A 160 10.90 -2.26 10.81
C LEU A 160 9.47 -2.71 11.12
N GLU A 161 9.22 -3.20 12.34
CA GLU A 161 7.88 -3.53 12.83
C GLU A 161 6.93 -2.31 12.82
N MET A 162 7.47 -1.08 12.90
CA MET A 162 6.65 0.12 12.74
C MET A 162 6.00 0.23 11.38
N ILE A 163 6.53 -0.41 10.32
CA ILE A 163 5.85 -0.50 9.03
C ILE A 163 4.48 -1.16 9.23
N ARG A 164 4.47 -2.32 9.91
CA ARG A 164 3.24 -3.06 10.18
C ARG A 164 2.30 -2.26 11.07
N LEU A 165 2.82 -1.69 12.15
CA LEU A 165 2.01 -0.95 13.12
C LEU A 165 1.39 0.30 12.51
N ALA A 166 2.17 1.11 11.78
CA ALA A 166 1.69 2.33 11.14
C ALA A 166 0.66 2.01 10.05
N LEU A 167 1.00 1.09 9.13
CA LEU A 167 0.12 0.74 8.03
C LEU A 167 -1.13 0.01 8.53
N GLY A 168 -1.05 -0.75 9.63
CA GLY A 168 -2.20 -1.42 10.25
C GLY A 168 -3.32 -0.48 10.70
N LEU A 169 -3.04 0.82 10.87
CA LEU A 169 -4.01 1.85 11.27
C LEU A 169 -4.82 2.44 10.11
N VAL A 170 -4.52 2.08 8.86
CA VAL A 170 -5.21 2.60 7.68
C VAL A 170 -5.86 1.48 6.85
N ASN A 171 -6.84 1.85 6.02
CA ASN A 171 -7.48 0.94 5.07
C ASN A 171 -7.68 1.65 3.71
N PRO A 172 -6.61 1.79 2.91
CA PRO A 172 -6.66 2.54 1.66
C PRO A 172 -7.32 1.75 0.51
N THR A 173 -8.01 2.43 -0.41
CA THR A 173 -8.45 1.80 -1.67
C THR A 173 -7.30 1.66 -2.68
N LYS A 174 -6.32 2.58 -2.63
CA LYS A 174 -5.11 2.57 -3.45
C LYS A 174 -3.88 2.65 -2.56
N PHE A 175 -3.01 1.65 -2.64
CA PHE A 175 -1.71 1.67 -1.95
C PHE A 175 -0.57 1.66 -2.97
N ILE A 176 0.25 2.70 -2.94
CA ILE A 176 1.42 2.84 -3.81
C ILE A 176 2.66 3.00 -2.94
N TRP A 177 3.66 2.14 -3.12
CA TRP A 177 4.99 2.35 -2.59
C TRP A 177 6.02 2.26 -3.71
N THR A 178 6.62 3.40 -4.04
CA THR A 178 7.66 3.50 -5.06
C THR A 178 8.99 3.91 -4.46
N GLY A 179 10.09 3.44 -5.06
CA GLY A 179 11.40 4.00 -4.79
C GLY A 179 11.50 5.48 -5.22
N PRO A 180 12.29 6.29 -4.51
CA PRO A 180 12.46 7.69 -4.85
C PRO A 180 13.39 7.90 -6.06
N ASP A 181 14.14 6.87 -6.44
CA ASP A 181 15.11 6.92 -7.52
C ASP A 181 14.47 7.12 -8.90
N PRO A 182 15.20 7.76 -9.84
CA PRO A 182 14.75 7.88 -11.22
C PRO A 182 14.53 6.51 -11.85
N PRO A 183 13.66 6.40 -12.88
CA PRO A 183 13.34 5.12 -13.53
C PRO A 183 14.53 4.33 -14.11
N HIS A 184 15.70 4.96 -14.28
CA HIS A 184 16.90 4.35 -14.84
C HIS A 184 17.92 3.89 -13.78
N HIS A 185 17.67 4.16 -12.49
CA HIS A 185 18.47 3.65 -11.39
C HIS A 185 17.78 2.44 -10.77
N PHE A 186 18.57 1.43 -10.43
CA PHE A 186 18.08 0.26 -9.72
C PHE A 186 18.62 0.28 -8.29
N SER A 187 17.93 1.01 -7.42
CA SER A 187 18.06 0.82 -5.97
C SER A 187 16.91 -0.03 -5.44
N ILE A 188 17.12 -0.64 -4.28
CA ILE A 188 16.05 -1.28 -3.54
C ILE A 188 15.52 -0.24 -2.55
N ALA A 189 14.27 0.16 -2.75
CA ALA A 189 13.53 0.99 -1.81
C ALA A 189 12.85 0.14 -0.75
N ILE A 190 12.29 -1.01 -1.13
CA ILE A 190 11.63 -1.93 -0.20
C ILE A 190 12.55 -3.13 0.02
N VAL A 191 13.34 -3.08 1.10
CA VAL A 191 14.35 -4.10 1.43
C VAL A 191 13.68 -5.38 1.89
N ALA A 192 14.34 -6.53 1.69
CA ALA A 192 13.76 -7.83 1.97
C ALA A 192 13.28 -8.00 3.43
N GLN A 193 13.94 -7.36 4.40
CA GLN A 193 13.56 -7.38 5.81
C GLN A 193 12.25 -6.61 6.10
N ALA A 194 11.89 -5.62 5.27
CA ALA A 194 10.67 -4.85 5.42
C ALA A 194 9.44 -5.58 4.85
N VAL A 195 9.63 -6.50 3.91
CA VAL A 195 8.56 -7.19 3.18
C VAL A 195 7.61 -7.94 4.12
N PRO A 196 8.05 -8.70 5.14
CA PRO A 196 7.12 -9.39 6.02
C PRO A 196 6.17 -8.45 6.76
N HIS A 197 6.70 -7.35 7.31
CA HIS A 197 5.92 -6.35 8.02
C HIS A 197 4.94 -5.63 7.09
N LEU A 198 5.39 -5.27 5.88
CA LEU A 198 4.55 -4.68 4.86
C LEU A 198 3.40 -5.63 4.47
N PHE A 199 3.71 -6.86 4.11
CA PHE A 199 2.71 -7.80 3.62
C PHE A 199 1.72 -8.15 4.73
N GLN A 200 2.16 -8.30 5.98
CA GLN A 200 1.25 -8.50 7.11
C GLN A 200 0.27 -7.33 7.28
N ALA A 201 0.69 -6.08 7.06
CA ALA A 201 -0.24 -4.94 7.06
C ALA A 201 -1.21 -4.98 5.87
N LEU A 202 -0.71 -5.30 4.67
CA LEU A 202 -1.52 -5.36 3.44
C LEU A 202 -2.67 -6.39 3.53
N HIS A 203 -2.47 -7.51 4.22
CA HIS A 203 -3.56 -8.49 4.48
C HIS A 203 -4.73 -7.87 5.23
N GLY A 204 -4.49 -6.80 6.00
CA GLY A 204 -5.53 -6.07 6.71
C GLY A 204 -6.25 -5.01 5.87
N PHE A 205 -5.88 -4.78 4.61
CA PHE A 205 -6.48 -3.74 3.76
C PHE A 205 -7.69 -4.27 3.01
N THR A 206 -8.82 -4.41 3.69
CA THR A 206 -10.04 -4.99 3.13
C THR A 206 -10.63 -4.19 1.96
N ASN A 207 -10.30 -2.90 1.84
CA ASN A 207 -10.78 -2.03 0.76
C ASN A 207 -9.78 -1.88 -0.40
N LEU A 208 -8.63 -2.56 -0.35
CA LEU A 208 -7.54 -2.37 -1.32
C LEU A 208 -7.92 -2.87 -2.72
N GLN A 209 -8.12 -1.94 -3.65
CA GLN A 209 -8.41 -2.21 -5.06
C GLN A 209 -7.15 -2.18 -5.94
N GLU A 210 -6.21 -1.28 -5.65
CA GLU A 210 -4.97 -1.13 -6.43
C GLU A 210 -3.74 -1.15 -5.53
N LEU A 211 -2.87 -2.13 -5.78
CA LEU A 211 -1.57 -2.29 -5.12
C LEU A 211 -0.45 -2.03 -6.14
N LYS A 212 0.43 -1.08 -5.83
CA LYS A 212 1.62 -0.80 -6.64
C LYS A 212 2.86 -0.79 -5.78
N LEU A 213 3.77 -1.73 -6.01
CA LEU A 213 5.07 -1.80 -5.34
C LEU A 213 6.18 -1.71 -6.38
N THR A 214 7.16 -0.83 -6.17
CA THR A 214 8.36 -0.79 -7.02
C THR A 214 9.65 -0.77 -6.22
N HIS A 215 10.76 -1.16 -6.88
CA HIS A 215 12.09 -1.18 -6.25
C HIS A 215 12.10 -2.09 -5.01
N ILE A 216 11.53 -3.28 -5.13
CA ILE A 216 11.29 -4.22 -4.02
C ILE A 216 12.15 -5.47 -4.16
N GLU A 217 12.71 -5.93 -3.04
CA GLU A 217 13.44 -7.21 -2.96
C GLU A 217 12.62 -8.23 -2.17
N LEU A 218 12.29 -9.38 -2.78
CA LEU A 218 11.41 -10.40 -2.20
C LEU A 218 12.14 -11.65 -1.67
N SER A 219 13.45 -11.59 -1.46
CA SER A 219 14.30 -12.74 -1.12
C SER A 219 13.94 -13.44 0.21
N ASN A 220 13.48 -12.68 1.20
CA ASN A 220 13.11 -13.21 2.53
C ASN A 220 11.64 -13.63 2.65
N TRP A 221 10.85 -13.53 1.58
CA TRP A 221 9.44 -13.89 1.65
C TRP A 221 9.26 -15.40 1.56
N PRO A 222 8.49 -16.04 2.47
CA PRO A 222 8.29 -17.48 2.41
C PRO A 222 7.65 -17.87 1.09
N LYS A 223 8.24 -18.85 0.39
CA LYS A 223 7.75 -19.32 -0.92
C LYS A 223 6.29 -19.80 -0.89
N ALA A 224 5.80 -20.22 0.28
CA ALA A 224 4.44 -20.69 0.48
C ALA A 224 3.40 -19.57 0.55
N VAL A 225 3.80 -18.33 0.82
CA VAL A 225 2.83 -17.23 0.94
C VAL A 225 2.72 -16.51 -0.40
N GLY A 226 1.49 -16.45 -0.92
CA GLY A 226 1.19 -15.77 -2.18
C GLY A 226 1.36 -14.25 -2.10
N LEU A 227 1.01 -13.57 -3.20
CA LEU A 227 0.86 -12.12 -3.21
C LEU A 227 -0.20 -11.68 -2.18
N PRO A 228 -0.06 -10.50 -1.54
CA PRO A 228 -1.02 -9.98 -0.56
C PRO A 228 -2.25 -9.44 -1.29
N ILE A 229 -3.05 -10.36 -1.82
CA ILE A 229 -4.28 -10.08 -2.55
C ILE A 229 -5.44 -10.21 -1.57
N THR A 230 -6.31 -9.20 -1.55
CA THR A 230 -7.56 -9.23 -0.80
C THR A 230 -8.74 -9.42 -1.76
N PRO A 231 -9.93 -9.78 -1.27
CA PRO A 231 -11.10 -9.96 -2.15
C PRO A 231 -11.43 -8.74 -3.02
N SER A 232 -11.17 -7.52 -2.52
CA SER A 232 -11.42 -6.27 -3.25
C SER A 232 -10.29 -5.88 -4.22
N THR A 233 -9.15 -6.58 -4.19
CA THR A 233 -7.98 -6.24 -5.01
C THR A 233 -8.21 -6.57 -6.47
N ARG A 234 -8.16 -5.55 -7.32
CA ARG A 234 -8.36 -5.63 -8.76
C ARG A 234 -7.05 -5.61 -9.52
N ARG A 235 -6.13 -4.74 -9.11
CA ARG A 235 -4.89 -4.49 -9.86
C ARG A 235 -3.68 -4.59 -8.95
N VAL A 236 -2.72 -5.41 -9.34
CA VAL A 236 -1.42 -5.55 -8.68
C VAL A 236 -0.33 -5.18 -9.68
N TYR A 237 0.50 -4.20 -9.33
CA TYR A 237 1.67 -3.78 -10.08
C TYR A 237 2.93 -4.05 -9.25
N ILE A 238 3.84 -4.86 -9.78
CA ILE A 238 5.15 -5.11 -9.19
C ILE A 238 6.22 -4.70 -10.22
N GLY A 239 6.97 -3.63 -9.92
CA GLY A 239 7.96 -3.06 -10.84
C GLY A 239 9.37 -3.04 -10.28
N GLN A 240 10.39 -3.19 -11.13
CA GLN A 240 11.81 -3.13 -10.73
C GLN A 240 12.06 -3.98 -9.46
N ALA A 241 11.67 -5.26 -9.55
CA ALA A 241 11.60 -6.14 -8.39
C ALA A 241 12.59 -7.30 -8.56
N THR A 242 13.25 -7.70 -7.48
CA THR A 242 14.18 -8.84 -7.46
C THR A 242 13.64 -9.97 -6.61
N HIS A 243 14.10 -11.18 -6.89
CA HIS A 243 13.69 -12.40 -6.22
C HIS A 243 12.17 -12.68 -6.29
N VAL A 244 11.55 -12.29 -7.39
CA VAL A 244 10.11 -12.50 -7.63
C VAL A 244 9.88 -13.98 -7.99
N SER A 245 9.29 -14.71 -7.05
CA SER A 245 8.94 -16.13 -7.23
C SER A 245 7.73 -16.28 -8.18
N PRO A 246 7.85 -17.01 -9.31
CA PRO A 246 6.70 -17.31 -10.17
C PRO A 246 5.58 -18.04 -9.42
N THR A 247 5.92 -18.90 -8.45
CA THR A 247 4.96 -19.58 -7.57
C THR A 247 4.13 -18.61 -6.75
N MET A 248 4.73 -17.53 -6.23
CA MET A 248 4.00 -16.51 -5.44
C MET A 248 2.91 -15.83 -6.29
N VAL A 249 3.25 -15.50 -7.54
CA VAL A 249 2.32 -14.87 -8.49
C VAL A 249 1.24 -15.87 -8.89
N ALA A 250 1.63 -17.09 -9.25
CA ALA A 250 0.72 -18.16 -9.64
C ALA A 250 -0.32 -18.46 -8.54
N SER A 251 0.12 -18.63 -7.29
CA SER A 251 -0.79 -18.87 -6.15
C SER A 251 -1.81 -17.75 -5.99
N GLY A 252 -1.39 -16.49 -6.16
CA GLY A 252 -2.30 -15.34 -6.10
C GLY A 252 -3.33 -15.33 -7.24
N VAL A 253 -2.90 -15.64 -8.46
CA VAL A 253 -3.80 -15.73 -9.64
C VAL A 253 -4.79 -16.87 -9.49
N LEU A 254 -4.33 -18.05 -9.08
CA LEU A 254 -5.19 -19.23 -8.87
C LEU A 254 -6.20 -19.00 -7.74
N LEU A 255 -5.77 -18.44 -6.60
CA LEU A 255 -6.66 -18.09 -5.50
C LEU A 255 -7.79 -17.18 -5.98
N ALA A 256 -7.44 -16.12 -6.71
CA ALA A 256 -8.43 -15.17 -7.21
C ALA A 256 -9.27 -15.70 -8.39
N GLY A 257 -8.79 -16.72 -9.11
CA GLY A 257 -9.54 -17.36 -10.20
C GLY A 257 -10.56 -18.36 -9.69
N ASN A 258 -10.24 -19.06 -8.60
CA ASN A 258 -11.07 -20.13 -8.04
C ASN A 258 -12.07 -19.63 -6.98
N ALA A 259 -11.86 -18.43 -6.42
CA ALA A 259 -12.74 -17.88 -5.39
C ALA A 259 -13.57 -16.70 -5.94
N PRO A 260 -14.92 -16.81 -6.01
CA PRO A 260 -15.78 -15.79 -6.61
C PRO A 260 -15.80 -14.46 -5.85
N ALA A 261 -15.36 -14.46 -4.58
CA ALA A 261 -15.24 -13.24 -3.79
C ALA A 261 -14.10 -12.32 -4.25
N PHE A 262 -13.13 -12.85 -5.00
CA PHE A 262 -11.97 -12.08 -5.45
C PHE A 262 -12.23 -11.36 -6.77
N GLN A 263 -11.86 -10.10 -6.84
CA GLN A 263 -12.05 -9.22 -8.00
C GLN A 263 -10.76 -8.99 -8.81
N LEU A 264 -9.77 -9.88 -8.72
CA LEU A 264 -8.47 -9.67 -9.37
C LEU A 264 -8.61 -9.67 -10.90
N GLU A 265 -8.41 -8.50 -11.49
CA GLU A 265 -8.44 -8.28 -12.93
C GLU A 265 -7.04 -8.47 -13.55
N GLN A 266 -5.98 -7.94 -12.90
CA GLN A 266 -4.65 -7.92 -13.49
C GLN A 266 -3.51 -7.94 -12.46
N VAL A 267 -2.47 -8.74 -12.76
CA VAL A 267 -1.14 -8.71 -12.16
C VAL A 267 -0.12 -8.31 -13.22
N ARG A 268 0.44 -7.11 -13.09
CA ARG A 268 1.42 -6.52 -14.00
C ARG A 268 2.81 -6.54 -13.37
N LEU A 269 3.72 -7.28 -13.99
CA LEU A 269 5.13 -7.39 -13.62
C LEU A 269 5.97 -6.58 -14.62
N VAL A 270 6.75 -5.61 -14.15
CA VAL A 270 7.58 -4.75 -15.01
C VAL A 270 9.03 -4.76 -14.53
N ASP A 271 9.97 -5.26 -15.33
CA ASP A 271 11.36 -5.46 -14.88
C ASP A 271 11.43 -6.23 -13.55
N ALA A 272 10.69 -7.35 -13.48
CA ALA A 272 10.66 -8.27 -12.36
C ALA A 272 11.62 -9.45 -12.62
N TYR A 273 12.56 -9.69 -11.71
CA TYR A 273 13.62 -10.69 -11.84
C TYR A 273 13.40 -11.84 -10.87
N LYS A 274 13.66 -13.07 -11.32
CA LYS A 274 13.53 -14.29 -10.48
C LYS A 274 14.52 -14.32 -9.32
N GLU A 275 15.66 -13.66 -9.51
CA GLU A 275 16.81 -13.62 -8.60
C GLU A 275 17.29 -12.17 -8.50
N SER A 276 18.58 -11.91 -8.71
CA SER A 276 19.14 -10.57 -8.80
C SER A 276 18.72 -9.83 -10.07
N ILE A 277 19.06 -8.54 -10.13
CA ILE A 277 18.88 -7.71 -11.33
C ILE A 277 19.66 -8.23 -12.54
N TRP A 278 20.71 -9.03 -12.34
CA TRP A 278 21.50 -9.62 -13.43
C TRP A 278 20.95 -10.96 -13.88
N GLY A 279 19.95 -11.50 -13.16
CA GLY A 279 19.33 -12.77 -13.42
C GLY A 279 18.22 -12.68 -14.48
N PRO A 280 17.56 -13.82 -14.78
CA PRO A 280 16.45 -13.84 -15.72
C PRO A 280 15.24 -13.10 -15.17
N ARG A 281 14.57 -12.33 -16.04
CA ARG A 281 13.24 -11.79 -15.78
C ARG A 281 12.19 -12.90 -15.65
N VAL A 282 11.18 -12.64 -14.84
CA VAL A 282 9.97 -13.47 -14.76
C VAL A 282 9.21 -13.35 -16.07
N ARG A 283 8.91 -14.48 -16.70
CA ARG A 283 8.08 -14.58 -17.91
C ARG A 283 6.73 -15.17 -17.57
N ARG A 284 5.75 -14.97 -18.46
CA ARG A 284 4.43 -15.60 -18.34
C ARG A 284 4.52 -17.12 -18.30
N SER A 285 5.40 -17.73 -19.11
CA SER A 285 5.63 -19.18 -19.13
C SER A 285 6.09 -19.72 -17.77
N ASP A 286 6.87 -18.94 -17.02
CA ASP A 286 7.32 -19.33 -15.68
C ASP A 286 6.15 -19.35 -14.69
N ILE A 287 5.24 -18.36 -14.80
CA ILE A 287 4.05 -18.28 -13.96
C ILE A 287 3.09 -19.42 -14.31
N LEU A 288 2.90 -19.73 -15.59
CA LEU A 288 2.07 -20.84 -16.03
C LEU A 288 2.59 -22.19 -15.50
N ALA A 289 3.88 -22.46 -15.68
CA ALA A 289 4.49 -23.68 -15.16
C ALA A 289 4.35 -23.79 -13.64
N ALA A 290 4.51 -22.67 -12.93
CA ALA A 290 4.29 -22.62 -11.49
C ALA A 290 2.82 -22.85 -11.10
N ALA A 291 1.86 -22.30 -11.86
CA ALA A 291 0.43 -22.47 -11.61
C ALA A 291 -0.01 -23.93 -11.77
N LEU A 292 0.42 -24.60 -12.85
CA LEU A 292 0.18 -26.03 -13.04
C LEU A 292 0.73 -26.87 -11.89
N ASN A 293 1.95 -26.56 -11.42
CA ASN A 293 2.55 -27.26 -10.29
C ASN A 293 1.78 -27.02 -8.98
N VAL A 294 1.34 -25.79 -8.71
CA VAL A 294 0.52 -25.48 -7.52
C VAL A 294 -0.82 -26.23 -7.57
N ALA A 295 -1.50 -26.21 -8.72
CA ALA A 295 -2.78 -26.91 -8.88
C ALA A 295 -2.64 -28.43 -8.67
N ARG A 296 -1.59 -29.05 -9.24
CA ARG A 296 -1.26 -30.46 -9.02
C ARG A 296 -1.01 -30.78 -7.54
N GLN A 297 -0.27 -29.93 -6.84
CA GLN A 297 0.00 -30.11 -5.41
C GLN A 297 -1.27 -30.00 -4.56
N SER A 298 -2.18 -29.08 -4.89
CA SER A 298 -3.46 -28.93 -4.19
C SER A 298 -4.36 -30.18 -4.34
N VAL A 299 -4.41 -30.79 -5.53
CA VAL A 299 -5.17 -32.03 -5.75
C VAL A 299 -4.61 -33.17 -4.90
N ILE A 300 -3.28 -33.32 -4.84
CA ILE A 300 -2.62 -34.35 -4.03
C ILE A 300 -2.93 -34.16 -2.54
N GLN A 301 -2.90 -32.92 -2.04
CA GLN A 301 -3.21 -32.63 -0.63
C GLN A 301 -4.66 -32.99 -0.27
N VAL A 302 -5.63 -32.68 -1.13
CA VAL A 302 -7.04 -33.03 -0.89
C VAL A 302 -7.25 -34.55 -0.89
N LEU A 303 -6.62 -35.28 -1.82
CA LEU A 303 -6.73 -36.74 -1.88
C LEU A 303 -6.03 -37.45 -0.72
N GLY A 304 -4.89 -36.93 -0.26
CA GLY A 304 -4.13 -37.51 0.86
C GLY A 304 -4.86 -37.43 2.21
N VAL A 305 -5.70 -36.42 2.42
CA VAL A 305 -6.49 -36.26 3.65
C VAL A 305 -7.69 -37.21 3.72
N MET A 306 -8.17 -37.72 2.57
CA MET A 306 -9.33 -38.62 2.51
C MET A 306 -8.97 -40.12 2.56
N GLY A 307 -7.69 -40.47 2.65
CA GLY A 307 -7.18 -41.82 2.36
C GLY A 307 -7.23 -42.88 3.46
N GLU A 308 -7.76 -42.62 4.67
CA GLU A 308 -7.73 -43.60 5.77
C GLU A 308 -9.07 -44.28 6.11
N GLY A 309 -10.17 -44.01 5.39
CA GLY A 309 -11.45 -44.64 5.73
C GLY A 309 -12.47 -44.76 4.60
N GLY A 310 -12.57 -45.96 4.01
CA GLY A 310 -13.82 -46.43 3.39
C GLY A 310 -13.72 -46.85 1.92
N ASP A 311 -13.84 -48.16 1.70
CA ASP A 311 -13.76 -48.88 0.41
C ASP A 311 -14.96 -48.64 -0.55
N HIS A 312 -15.70 -47.54 -0.40
CA HIS A 312 -17.07 -47.42 -0.94
C HIS A 312 -17.34 -46.27 -1.95
N ALA A 313 -16.33 -45.66 -2.57
CA ALA A 313 -16.56 -44.58 -3.54
C ALA A 313 -15.64 -44.64 -4.77
N ARG A 314 -15.81 -45.65 -5.63
CA ARG A 314 -15.07 -45.80 -6.91
C ARG A 314 -15.72 -45.12 -8.12
N ASP A 315 -16.76 -44.31 -7.93
CA ASP A 315 -17.54 -43.74 -9.05
C ASP A 315 -17.48 -42.19 -9.12
N ARG A 316 -16.47 -41.57 -8.51
CA ARG A 316 -16.24 -40.12 -8.64
C ARG A 316 -15.35 -39.83 -9.84
N SER A 317 -16.02 -39.52 -10.95
CA SER A 317 -15.67 -38.52 -11.97
C SER A 317 -14.20 -38.10 -12.03
N ASP A 318 -13.58 -38.44 -13.16
CA ASP A 318 -12.29 -37.97 -13.67
C ASP A 318 -11.96 -36.54 -13.21
N GLY A 319 -11.23 -36.43 -12.09
CA GLY A 319 -10.75 -35.18 -11.52
C GLY A 319 -9.56 -34.64 -12.30
N SER A 320 -9.61 -34.72 -13.64
CA SER A 320 -8.55 -34.21 -14.50
C SER A 320 -8.45 -32.70 -14.28
N LEU A 321 -7.25 -32.24 -13.94
CA LEU A 321 -6.94 -30.81 -13.90
C LEU A 321 -7.19 -30.22 -15.29
N ASP A 322 -8.05 -29.21 -15.35
CA ASP A 322 -8.28 -28.45 -16.57
C ASP A 322 -7.09 -27.49 -16.78
N GLU A 323 -6.04 -28.02 -17.42
CA GLU A 323 -4.80 -27.28 -17.69
C GLU A 323 -5.07 -26.09 -18.64
N ASP A 324 -6.01 -26.24 -19.57
CA ASP A 324 -6.41 -25.20 -20.53
C ASP A 324 -7.06 -24.01 -19.82
N ALA A 325 -7.95 -24.26 -18.85
CA ALA A 325 -8.53 -23.20 -18.04
C ALA A 325 -7.49 -22.46 -17.19
N ILE A 326 -6.49 -23.17 -16.65
CA ILE A 326 -5.38 -22.55 -15.90
C ILE A 326 -4.54 -21.68 -16.82
N GLU A 327 -4.21 -22.17 -18.02
CA GLU A 327 -3.46 -21.40 -19.02
C GLU A 327 -4.19 -20.11 -19.39
N GLU A 328 -5.47 -20.21 -19.72
CA GLU A 328 -6.29 -19.06 -20.10
C GLU A 328 -6.38 -18.03 -18.95
N LEU A 329 -6.57 -18.51 -17.71
CA LEU A 329 -6.59 -17.65 -16.52
C LEU A 329 -5.27 -16.88 -16.34
N VAL A 330 -4.13 -17.58 -16.42
CA VAL A 330 -2.80 -16.95 -16.32
C VAL A 330 -2.60 -15.97 -17.47
N ARG A 331 -2.98 -16.32 -18.69
CA ARG A 331 -2.85 -15.47 -19.88
C ARG A 331 -3.64 -14.18 -19.75
N GLN A 332 -4.89 -14.25 -19.29
CA GLN A 332 -5.77 -13.10 -19.12
C GLN A 332 -5.31 -12.17 -17.99
N ARG A 333 -4.92 -12.74 -16.85
CA ARG A 333 -4.66 -11.96 -15.63
C ARG A 333 -3.20 -11.53 -15.47
N THR A 334 -2.25 -12.06 -16.24
CA THR A 334 -0.83 -11.73 -16.06
C THR A 334 -0.20 -11.02 -17.27
N LEU A 335 0.52 -9.95 -16.96
CA LEU A 335 1.26 -9.16 -17.93
C LEU A 335 2.70 -8.98 -17.46
N CYS A 336 3.65 -9.57 -18.17
CA CYS A 336 5.08 -9.44 -17.91
C CYS A 336 5.71 -8.51 -18.95
N GLN A 337 6.45 -7.49 -18.51
CA GLN A 337 7.02 -6.46 -19.37
C GLN A 337 8.48 -6.17 -19.01
N ALA A 338 9.26 -5.82 -20.01
CA ALA A 338 10.60 -5.24 -19.84
C ALA A 338 10.54 -3.75 -20.20
N LYS A 339 10.86 -2.86 -19.25
CA LYS A 339 10.90 -1.41 -19.51
C LYS A 339 12.32 -0.93 -19.75
N SER A 340 13.32 -1.56 -19.12
CA SER A 340 14.72 -1.23 -19.30
C SER A 340 15.41 -2.17 -20.30
N GLY A 341 15.78 -1.63 -21.47
CA GLY A 341 16.61 -2.37 -22.44
C GLY A 341 18.05 -2.64 -21.97
N ARG A 342 18.46 -2.05 -20.83
CA ARG A 342 19.84 -2.09 -20.32
C ARG A 342 20.24 -3.39 -19.62
N ILE A 343 19.28 -4.19 -19.19
CA ILE A 343 19.52 -5.37 -18.35
C ILE A 343 19.19 -6.62 -19.17
N ASN A 344 20.20 -7.45 -19.40
CA ASN A 344 20.15 -8.63 -20.26
C ASN A 344 19.08 -9.63 -19.80
N GLY A 345 18.25 -10.11 -20.73
CA GLY A 345 17.30 -11.21 -20.51
C GLY A 345 15.84 -10.77 -20.34
N GLY A 346 15.02 -11.05 -21.35
CA GLY A 346 13.57 -10.81 -21.34
C GLY A 346 13.01 -10.68 -22.75
N GLU A 347 11.78 -11.14 -22.97
CA GLU A 347 11.06 -10.84 -24.21
C GLU A 347 10.69 -9.34 -24.22
N CYS A 348 11.12 -8.64 -25.26
CA CYS A 348 10.73 -7.25 -25.46
C CYS A 348 9.28 -7.26 -25.99
N VAL A 349 8.31 -7.17 -25.09
CA VAL A 349 6.92 -6.97 -25.51
C VAL A 349 6.79 -5.49 -25.89
N THR A 350 6.89 -5.19 -27.18
CA THR A 350 6.48 -3.88 -27.69
C THR A 350 4.98 -3.76 -27.48
N LEU A 351 4.57 -2.94 -26.50
CA LEU A 351 3.17 -2.57 -26.38
C LEU A 351 2.78 -1.70 -27.58
N PRO A 352 1.57 -1.89 -28.14
CA PRO A 352 0.95 -0.89 -28.99
C PRO A 352 0.89 0.44 -28.24
N SER A 353 1.17 1.53 -28.94
CA SER A 353 1.25 2.91 -28.42
C SER A 353 0.01 3.37 -27.63
N ASP A 354 -1.11 2.68 -27.80
CA ASP A 354 -2.44 3.11 -27.37
C ASP A 354 -2.79 2.71 -25.91
N LEU A 355 -1.86 2.07 -25.18
CA LEU A 355 -2.09 1.50 -23.83
C LEU A 355 -1.16 2.06 -22.73
N VAL A 356 -0.48 3.19 -22.98
CA VAL A 356 0.48 3.81 -22.04
C VAL A 356 -0.17 4.85 -21.13
#